data_AF-A0A163F5L6-F1
#
_entry.id   AF-A0A163F5L6-F1
#
_cell.length_a   1.000
_cell.length_b   1.000
_cell.length_c   1.000
_cell.angle_alpha   90.00
_cell.angle_beta   90.00
_cell.angle_gamma   90.00
#
_symmetry.space_group_name_H-M   'P 1'
#
loop_
_entity.id
_entity.type
_entity.pdbx_description
1 polymer ?
#
loop_
_entity_poly.entity_id
_entity_poly.type
_entity_poly.pdbx_seq_one_letter_code
_entity_poly.pdbx_strand_id
1 'polypeptide(L)'
;MADNNKNNKMSREEAGRMGGEATSRNHDQDFYEEIGRKGGEATADNHDSEFYSEIGQSGGETTAENHDSEFYSEIGKKGGEATSENHDRSFYEEIGEKGGNARNNNNNNNNN
;
A
#
# COMPACT_ATOMS: atom_id res chain seq x y z
N MET A 1 52.12 -14.48 -25.45
CA MET A 1 51.59 -13.55 -24.44
C MET A 1 50.07 -13.62 -24.56
N ALA A 2 49.38 -14.12 -23.53
CA ALA A 2 47.93 -14.34 -23.58
C ALA A 2 47.19 -13.01 -23.37
N ASP A 3 46.24 -12.72 -24.26
CA ASP A 3 45.45 -11.49 -24.26
C ASP A 3 44.61 -11.35 -22.98
N ASN A 4 45.01 -10.41 -22.13
CA ASN A 4 44.31 -9.96 -20.92
C ASN A 4 43.11 -9.06 -21.27
N ASN A 5 42.15 -9.55 -22.08
CA ASN A 5 40.99 -8.75 -22.48
C ASN A 5 39.66 -9.26 -21.88
N LYS A 6 39.65 -9.52 -20.56
CA LYS A 6 38.44 -9.93 -19.81
C LYS A 6 37.97 -8.92 -18.75
N ASN A 7 38.51 -7.71 -18.72
CA ASN A 7 38.25 -6.74 -17.64
C ASN A 7 37.55 -5.45 -18.07
N ASN A 8 36.78 -5.46 -19.15
CA ASN A 8 35.93 -4.31 -19.52
C ASN A 8 34.52 -4.73 -19.95
N LYS A 9 33.98 -5.76 -19.29
CA LYS A 9 32.58 -6.17 -19.49
C LYS A 9 31.77 -5.64 -18.32
N MET A 10 30.97 -4.62 -18.61
CA MET A 10 30.00 -4.01 -17.70
C MET A 10 29.13 -5.08 -17.02
N SER A 11 28.88 -4.93 -15.71
CA SER A 11 28.00 -5.86 -14.99
C SER A 11 26.54 -5.68 -15.39
N ARG A 12 25.70 -6.69 -15.13
CA ARG A 12 24.26 -6.63 -15.38
C ARG A 12 23.59 -5.54 -14.53
N GLU A 13 23.99 -5.42 -13.26
CA GLU A 13 23.49 -4.38 -12.37
C GLU A 13 23.89 -2.99 -12.88
N GLU A 14 25.12 -2.85 -13.37
CA GLU A 14 25.65 -1.60 -13.87
C GLU A 14 24.97 -1.18 -15.18
N ALA A 15 24.76 -2.12 -16.10
CA ALA A 15 23.98 -1.92 -17.30
C ALA A 15 22.52 -1.55 -16.98
N GLY A 16 21.91 -2.21 -16.00
CA GLY A 16 20.55 -1.90 -15.53
C GLY A 16 20.45 -0.49 -14.95
N ARG A 17 21.40 -0.08 -14.11
CA ARG A 17 21.46 1.27 -13.55
C ARG A 17 21.58 2.32 -14.65
N MET A 18 22.50 2.15 -15.61
CA MET A 18 22.66 3.11 -16.71
C MET A 18 21.46 3.15 -17.65
N GLY A 19 20.79 2.02 -17.88
CA GLY A 19 19.51 1.99 -18.60
C GLY A 19 18.42 2.79 -17.89
N GLY A 20 18.32 2.63 -16.55
CA GLY A 20 17.39 3.40 -15.72
C GLY A 20 17.70 4.90 -15.73
N GLU A 21 18.97 5.28 -15.57
CA GLU A 21 19.40 6.69 -15.63
C GLU A 21 19.21 7.32 -17.01
N ALA A 22 19.42 6.57 -18.08
CA ALA A 22 19.14 7.05 -19.43
C ALA A 22 17.63 7.26 -19.62
N THR A 23 16.81 6.35 -19.10
CA THR A 23 15.34 6.45 -19.17
C THR A 23 14.85 7.66 -18.37
N SER A 24 15.32 7.87 -17.14
CA SER A 24 14.88 9.00 -16.29
C SER A 24 15.27 10.37 -16.82
N ARG A 25 16.30 10.47 -17.67
CA ARG A 25 16.69 11.73 -18.33
C ARG A 25 15.85 12.05 -19.56
N ASN A 26 15.17 11.07 -20.15
CA ASN A 26 14.46 11.21 -21.42
C ASN A 26 12.93 11.18 -21.28
N HIS A 27 12.42 10.98 -20.06
CA HIS A 27 11.00 10.80 -19.80
C HIS A 27 10.54 11.64 -18.62
N ASP A 28 9.35 12.22 -18.77
CA ASP A 28 8.71 13.07 -17.77
C ASP A 28 7.73 12.26 -16.90
N GLN A 29 7.13 12.91 -15.91
CA GLN A 29 6.17 12.32 -14.97
C GLN A 29 5.05 11.54 -15.69
N ASP A 30 4.45 12.13 -16.73
CA ASP A 30 3.35 11.54 -17.50
C ASP A 30 3.71 10.16 -18.08
N PHE A 31 4.97 9.97 -18.50
CA PHE A 31 5.44 8.68 -19.01
C PHE A 31 5.42 7.61 -17.91
N TYR A 32 5.89 7.95 -16.71
CA TYR A 32 5.92 7.03 -15.57
C TYR A 32 4.51 6.70 -15.06
N GLU A 33 3.61 7.67 -15.07
CA GLU A 33 2.20 7.46 -14.77
C GLU A 33 1.53 6.53 -15.80
N GLU A 34 1.81 6.74 -17.09
CA GLU A 34 1.24 5.91 -18.15
C GLU A 34 1.70 4.44 -18.04
N ILE A 35 3.01 4.20 -17.86
CA ILE A 35 3.53 2.83 -17.73
C ILE A 35 3.07 2.18 -16.41
N GLY A 36 2.96 2.96 -15.33
CA GLY A 36 2.43 2.49 -14.05
C GLY A 36 0.98 2.05 -14.18
N ARG A 37 0.14 2.87 -14.83
CA ARG A 37 -1.26 2.53 -15.13
C ARG A 37 -1.37 1.27 -15.98
N LYS A 38 -0.60 1.17 -17.07
CA LYS A 38 -0.60 -0.03 -17.94
C LYS A 38 -0.20 -1.29 -17.17
N GLY A 39 0.78 -1.19 -16.27
CA GLY A 39 1.17 -2.31 -15.40
C GLY A 39 0.08 -2.71 -14.42
N GLY A 40 -0.64 -1.72 -13.85
CA GLY A 40 -1.79 -1.93 -12.99
C GLY A 40 -2.97 -2.59 -13.72
N GLU A 41 -3.34 -2.09 -14.90
CA GLU A 41 -4.38 -2.65 -15.76
C GLU A 41 -4.06 -4.09 -16.16
N ALA A 42 -2.82 -4.36 -16.61
CA ALA A 42 -2.39 -5.72 -16.93
C ALA A 42 -2.47 -6.66 -15.72
N THR A 43 -2.10 -6.20 -14.52
CA THR A 43 -2.27 -6.99 -13.29
C THR A 43 -3.74 -7.27 -13.02
N ALA A 44 -4.60 -6.25 -13.11
CA ALA A 44 -6.03 -6.38 -12.85
C ALA A 44 -6.73 -7.32 -13.86
N ASP A 45 -6.33 -7.31 -15.12
CA ASP A 45 -6.88 -8.18 -16.15
C ASP A 45 -6.49 -9.67 -15.96
N ASN A 46 -5.37 -9.94 -15.28
CA ASN A 46 -4.85 -11.29 -15.08
C ASN A 46 -5.14 -11.90 -13.70
N HIS A 47 -5.75 -11.13 -12.79
CA HIS A 47 -5.94 -11.55 -11.41
C HIS A 47 -7.36 -11.28 -10.90
N ASP A 48 -7.93 -12.28 -10.24
CA ASP A 48 -9.26 -12.20 -9.64
C ASP A 48 -9.20 -11.65 -8.20
N SER A 49 -10.38 -11.44 -7.60
CA SER A 49 -10.51 -10.94 -6.23
C SER A 49 -9.81 -11.80 -5.17
N GLU A 50 -9.66 -13.11 -5.43
CA GLU A 50 -8.95 -14.03 -4.54
C GLU A 50 -7.46 -13.68 -4.44
N PHE A 51 -6.81 -13.34 -5.57
CA PHE A 51 -5.41 -12.90 -5.58
C PHE A 51 -5.20 -11.67 -4.70
N TYR A 52 -6.05 -10.66 -4.82
CA TYR A 52 -5.97 -9.45 -4.01
C TYR A 52 -6.23 -9.72 -2.52
N SER A 53 -7.13 -10.67 -2.22
CA SER A 53 -7.41 -11.09 -0.86
C SER A 53 -6.19 -11.79 -0.24
N GLU A 54 -5.55 -12.69 -0.99
CA GLU A 54 -4.35 -13.41 -0.56
C GLU A 54 -3.19 -12.45 -0.27
N ILE A 55 -2.85 -11.56 -1.22
CA ILE A 55 -1.74 -10.62 -1.00
C ILE A 55 -2.04 -9.63 0.14
N GLY A 56 -3.30 -9.24 0.31
CA GLY A 56 -3.74 -8.40 1.41
C GLY A 56 -3.61 -9.11 2.76
N GLN A 57 -4.02 -10.38 2.82
CA GLN A 57 -3.86 -11.22 4.00
C GLN A 57 -2.38 -11.40 4.36
N SER A 58 -1.54 -11.80 3.39
CA SER A 58 -0.10 -11.99 3.64
C SER A 58 0.59 -10.70 4.09
N GLY A 59 0.22 -9.55 3.52
CA GLY A 59 0.72 -8.25 3.97
C GLY A 59 0.30 -7.91 5.40
N GLY A 60 -0.95 -8.21 5.76
CA GLY A 60 -1.47 -8.03 7.11
C GLY A 60 -0.79 -8.94 8.13
N GLU A 61 -0.62 -10.23 7.80
CA GLU A 61 0.05 -11.21 8.65
C GLU A 61 1.52 -10.84 8.88
N THR A 62 2.25 -10.50 7.82
CA THR A 62 3.64 -10.01 7.94
C THR A 62 3.72 -8.77 8.85
N THR A 63 2.77 -7.85 8.73
CA THR A 63 2.72 -6.66 9.60
C THR A 63 2.44 -7.06 11.05
N ALA A 64 1.50 -7.98 11.29
CA ALA A 64 1.17 -8.47 12.63
C ALA A 64 2.32 -9.22 13.30
N GLU A 65 3.12 -9.97 12.53
CA GLU A 65 4.29 -10.69 13.05
C GLU A 65 5.46 -9.75 13.41
N ASN A 66 5.65 -8.67 12.64
CA ASN A 66 6.81 -7.79 12.77
C ASN A 66 6.58 -6.57 13.68
N HIS A 67 5.35 -6.35 14.13
CA HIS A 67 4.98 -5.19 14.94
C HIS A 67 4.35 -5.57 16.27
N ASP A 68 4.63 -4.78 17.29
CA ASP A 68 4.13 -4.97 18.64
C ASP A 68 2.95 -4.04 18.97
N SER A 69 2.45 -4.16 20.20
CA SER A 69 1.34 -3.33 20.68
C SER A 69 1.66 -1.84 20.70
N GLU A 70 2.93 -1.44 20.83
CA GLU A 70 3.34 -0.03 20.83
C GLU A 70 3.16 0.57 19.44
N PHE A 71 3.57 -0.15 18.39
CA PHE A 71 3.32 0.24 17.00
C PHE A 71 1.83 0.50 16.73
N TYR A 72 0.97 -0.45 17.10
CA TYR A 72 -0.48 -0.30 16.88
C TYR A 72 -1.09 0.87 17.69
N SER A 73 -0.58 1.09 18.89
CA SER A 73 -0.98 2.22 19.73
C SER A 73 -0.57 3.55 19.10
N GLU A 74 0.64 3.63 18.54
CA GLU A 74 1.16 4.82 17.89
C GLU A 74 0.35 5.18 16.64
N ILE A 75 0.13 4.22 15.74
CA ILE A 75 -0.66 4.48 14.52
C ILE A 75 -2.12 4.79 14.84
N GLY A 76 -2.69 4.16 15.88
CA GLY A 76 -4.04 4.47 16.37
C GLY A 76 -4.13 5.89 16.92
N LYS A 77 -3.13 6.33 17.69
CA LYS A 77 -3.04 7.70 18.21
C LYS A 77 -2.94 8.71 17.06
N LYS A 78 -2.04 8.47 16.10
CA LYS A 78 -1.88 9.33 14.92
C LYS A 78 -3.18 9.46 14.11
N GLY A 79 -3.89 8.35 13.90
CA GLY A 79 -5.19 8.37 13.23
C GLY A 79 -6.25 9.16 14.00
N GLY A 80 -6.27 9.04 15.33
CA GLY A 80 -7.15 9.81 16.20
C GLY A 80 -6.85 11.31 16.17
N GLU A 81 -5.58 11.69 16.25
CA GLU A 81 -5.13 13.09 16.15
C GLU A 81 -5.53 13.70 14.80
N ALA A 82 -5.21 13.03 13.69
CA ALA A 82 -5.58 13.48 12.34
C ALA A 82 -7.09 13.63 12.18
N THR A 83 -7.88 12.71 12.74
CA THR A 83 -9.34 12.82 12.75
C THR A 83 -9.79 14.06 13.54
N SER A 84 -9.22 14.27 14.73
CA SER A 84 -9.60 15.40 15.60
C SER A 84 -9.21 16.77 15.07
N GLU A 85 -8.14 16.85 14.29
CA GLU A 85 -7.71 18.09 13.63
C GLU A 85 -8.63 18.47 12.46
N ASN A 86 -9.27 17.50 11.81
CA ASN A 86 -10.05 17.72 10.58
C ASN A 86 -11.58 17.71 10.81
N HIS A 87 -12.05 17.45 12.03
CA HIS A 87 -13.47 17.25 12.30
C HIS A 87 -13.98 17.98 13.54
N ASP A 88 -15.16 18.59 13.37
CA ASP A 88 -15.86 19.29 14.43
C ASP A 88 -16.70 18.34 15.31
N ARG A 89 -17.26 18.91 16.38
CA ARG A 89 -18.13 18.19 17.33
C ARG A 89 -19.27 17.42 16.66
N SER A 90 -19.88 17.95 15.60
CA SER A 90 -20.98 17.30 14.87
C SER A 90 -20.58 15.96 14.25
N PHE A 91 -19.35 15.82 13.79
CA PHE A 91 -18.81 14.55 13.29
C PHE A 91 -18.75 13.49 14.39
N TYR A 92 -18.29 13.86 15.59
CA TYR A 92 -18.23 12.96 16.73
C TYR A 92 -19.62 12.54 17.24
N GLU A 93 -20.59 13.45 17.18
CA GLU A 93 -21.99 13.16 17.50
C GLU A 93 -22.59 12.17 16.48
N GLU A 94 -22.35 12.38 15.18
CA GLU A 94 -22.83 11.49 14.12
C GLU A 94 -22.23 10.07 14.20
N ILE A 95 -20.92 9.93 14.38
CA ILE A 95 -20.30 8.60 14.51
C ILE A 95 -20.71 7.91 15.81
N GLY A 96 -20.96 8.67 16.89
CA GLY A 96 -21.48 8.17 18.16
C GLY A 96 -22.90 7.63 18.01
N GLU A 97 -23.76 8.36 17.31
CA GLU A 97 -25.13 7.92 16.99
C GLU A 97 -25.13 6.67 16.11
N LYS A 98 -24.33 6.65 15.03
CA LYS A 98 -24.19 5.47 14.17
C LYS A 98 -23.68 4.24 14.93
N GLY A 99 -22.68 4.41 15.80
CA GLY A 99 -22.16 3.33 16.65
C GLY A 99 -23.17 2.83 17.68
N GLY A 100 -23.97 3.72 18.26
CA GLY A 100 -25.07 3.37 19.16
C GLY A 100 -26.19 2.61 18.46
N ASN A 101 -26.62 3.08 17.29
CA ASN A 101 -27.68 2.45 16.51
C ASN A 101 -27.29 1.05 15.99
N ALA A 102 -26.03 0.86 15.58
CA ALA A 102 -25.52 -0.46 15.17
C ALA A 102 -25.61 -1.50 16.30
N ARG A 103 -25.29 -1.10 17.54
CA ARG A 103 -25.45 -1.97 18.72
C ARG A 103 -26.91 -2.28 19.02
N ASN A 104 -27.80 -1.31 18.87
CA ASN A 104 -29.21 -1.49 19.15
C ASN A 104 -29.90 -2.42 18.13
N ASN A 105 -29.54 -2.33 16.85
CA ASN A 105 -30.05 -3.21 15.80
C ASN A 105 -29.60 -4.67 15.97
N ASN A 106 -28.38 -4.90 16.44
CA ASN A 106 -27.89 -6.26 16.74
C ASN A 106 -28.64 -6.91 17.92
N ASN A 107 -29.04 -6.12 18.92
CA ASN A 107 -29.82 -6.63 20.07
C ASN A 107 -31.26 -7.01 19.70
N ASN A 108 -31.86 -6.32 18.73
CA ASN A 108 -33.21 -6.67 18.25
C ASN A 108 -33.22 -7.95 17.38
N ASN A 109 -32.17 -8.20 16.61
CA ASN A 109 -32.06 -9.43 15.80
C ASN A 109 -31.77 -10.70 16.61
N ASN A 110 -31.13 -10.59 17.79
CA ASN A 110 -30.86 -11.73 18.68
C ASN A 110 -32.04 -12.09 19.59
N ASN A 111 -33.13 -11.33 19.56
CA ASN A 111 -34.34 -11.52 20.39
C ASN A 111 -35.57 -11.98 19.58
N ASN A 112 -35.38 -12.45 18.34
CA ASN A 112 -36.44 -12.99 17.47
C ASN A 112 -36.18 -14.44 17.09
#